data_AF-A0A1Y1Z9L3-F1
#
_entry.id   AF-A0A1Y1Z9L3-F1
#
_cell.length_a   1.000
_cell.length_b   1.000
_cell.length_c   1.000
_cell.angle_alpha   90.00
_cell.angle_beta   90.00
_cell.angle_gamma   90.00
#
_symmetry.space_group_name_H-M   'P 1'
#
loop_
_entity.id
_entity.type
_entity.pdbx_description
1 polymer ?
#
loop_
_entity_poly.entity_id
_entity_poly.type
_entity_poly.pdbx_seq_one_letter_code
_entity_poly.pdbx_strand_id
1 'polypeptide(L)'
;MLFHNDCMYIMHHLQTLGYQFSKLSTSKSSQAHVTFVDMVPEFRSLGEKYFNIQLRTQSNSLIETINSLNGFHDATLENKYDLIESTMNQIVYSLNQLSKIWKPILPSHLALKSIGMLLDTVAVRCIQEIQKLGDISEEESHHLYKLSTILTSCDQLMNYDGANIQDVLAAYVPHWSKYHKQIELLELSFAEIMERFRTGQLDEFKPSELENIIRAIFADTALRTKNLEEISRTYRYQT
;
A
#
# COMPACT_ATOMS: atom_id res chain seq x y z
N MET A 1 6.25 4.60 -17.02
CA MET A 1 5.14 5.59 -16.93
C MET A 1 5.06 6.47 -18.17
N LEU A 2 6.11 7.20 -18.54
CA LEU A 2 6.12 8.01 -19.78
C LEU A 2 5.71 7.19 -21.02
N PHE A 3 6.32 6.02 -21.22
CA PHE A 3 5.96 5.13 -22.33
C PHE A 3 4.47 4.71 -22.36
N HIS A 4 3.83 4.55 -21.19
CA HIS A 4 2.39 4.28 -21.13
C HIS A 4 1.60 5.49 -21.64
N ASN A 5 1.97 6.70 -21.22
CA ASN A 5 1.34 7.93 -21.70
C ASN A 5 1.56 8.13 -23.20
N ASP A 6 2.75 7.86 -23.71
CA ASP A 6 3.06 7.93 -25.14
C ASP A 6 2.16 6.97 -25.93
N CYS A 7 1.98 5.74 -25.42
CA CYS A 7 1.05 4.78 -26.03
C CYS A 7 -0.40 5.28 -26.02
N MET A 8 -0.86 5.90 -24.92
CA MET A 8 -2.21 6.46 -24.82
C MET A 8 -2.40 7.67 -25.74
N TYR A 9 -1.37 8.50 -25.90
CA TYR A 9 -1.36 9.63 -26.83
C TYR A 9 -1.42 9.16 -28.28
N ILE A 10 -0.56 8.21 -28.67
CA ILE A 10 -0.55 7.60 -30.01
C ILE A 10 -1.92 6.97 -30.30
N MET A 11 -2.47 6.21 -29.35
CA MET A 11 -3.80 5.61 -29.46
C MET A 11 -4.88 6.66 -29.75
N HIS A 12 -4.90 7.78 -29.01
CA HIS A 12 -5.86 8.86 -29.23
C HIS A 12 -5.76 9.44 -30.65
N HIS A 13 -4.53 9.66 -31.14
CA HIS A 13 -4.33 10.16 -32.50
C HIS A 13 -4.74 9.15 -33.57
N LEU A 14 -4.41 7.87 -33.41
CA LEU A 14 -4.82 6.80 -34.33
C LEU A 14 -6.34 6.74 -34.55
N GLN A 15 -7.14 7.08 -33.53
CA GLN A 15 -8.60 7.16 -33.65
C GLN A 15 -9.07 8.30 -34.56
N THR A 16 -8.31 9.39 -34.67
CA THR A 16 -8.69 10.60 -35.43
C THR A 16 -8.05 10.65 -36.82
N LEU A 17 -6.90 10.00 -37.02
CA LEU A 17 -6.14 10.00 -38.27
C LEU A 17 -6.93 9.42 -39.45
N GLY A 18 -7.71 8.36 -39.23
CA GLY A 18 -8.55 7.77 -40.29
C GLY A 18 -9.54 8.77 -40.90
N TYR A 19 -10.13 9.63 -40.06
CA TYR A 19 -11.02 10.70 -40.53
C TYR A 19 -10.23 11.86 -41.18
N GLN A 20 -9.13 12.29 -40.55
CA GLN A 20 -8.31 13.41 -41.03
C GLN A 20 -7.73 13.17 -42.43
N PHE A 21 -7.32 11.94 -42.73
CA PHE A 21 -6.73 11.56 -44.01
C PHE A 21 -7.73 10.94 -44.98
N SER A 22 -9.02 10.85 -44.63
CA SER A 22 -10.07 10.28 -45.48
C SER A 22 -10.19 10.98 -46.84
N LYS A 23 -9.94 12.29 -46.90
CA LYS A 23 -9.99 13.11 -48.13
C LYS A 23 -8.76 12.97 -49.04
N LEU A 24 -7.65 12.42 -48.51
CA LEU A 24 -6.41 12.20 -49.25
C LEU A 24 -6.34 10.79 -49.85
N SER A 25 -7.21 9.88 -49.42
CA SER A 25 -7.27 8.51 -49.94
C SER A 25 -8.06 8.48 -51.25
N THR A 26 -7.34 8.63 -52.37
CA THR A 26 -7.89 8.71 -53.73
C THR A 26 -8.12 7.35 -54.40
N SER A 27 -7.80 6.23 -53.74
CA SER A 27 -7.84 4.89 -54.36
C SER A 27 -9.02 4.05 -53.86
N LYS A 28 -9.91 3.65 -54.78
CA LYS A 28 -10.99 2.65 -54.57
C LYS A 28 -10.44 1.21 -54.59
N SER A 29 -9.35 0.95 -53.89
CA SER A 29 -8.79 -0.40 -53.74
C SER A 29 -9.44 -1.07 -52.52
N SER A 30 -10.54 -1.76 -52.78
CA SER A 30 -11.27 -2.58 -51.81
C SER A 30 -10.58 -3.93 -51.60
N GLN A 31 -9.54 -3.95 -50.77
CA GLN A 31 -9.02 -5.17 -50.13
C GLN A 31 -8.58 -4.79 -48.72
N ALA A 32 -9.27 -5.35 -47.71
CA ALA A 32 -9.06 -5.24 -46.27
C ALA A 32 -7.85 -4.39 -45.83
N HIS A 33 -8.04 -3.07 -45.72
CA HIS A 33 -7.00 -2.19 -45.21
C HIS A 33 -7.12 -2.15 -43.70
N VAL A 34 -6.10 -2.66 -43.00
CA VAL A 34 -5.85 -2.33 -41.60
C VAL A 34 -5.94 -0.81 -41.47
N THR A 35 -6.99 -0.34 -40.80
CA THR A 35 -7.18 1.07 -40.52
C THR A 35 -6.33 1.46 -39.32
N PHE A 36 -5.98 2.75 -39.20
CA PHE A 36 -5.27 3.25 -38.02
C PHE A 36 -5.98 2.88 -36.70
N VAL A 37 -7.31 2.70 -36.74
CA VAL A 37 -8.12 2.26 -35.59
C VAL A 37 -7.80 0.83 -35.16
N ASP A 38 -7.38 -0.06 -36.08
CA ASP A 38 -7.03 -1.44 -35.75
C ASP A 38 -5.74 -1.56 -34.92
N MET A 39 -4.89 -0.52 -34.91
CA MET A 39 -3.68 -0.43 -34.08
C MET A 39 -3.95 0.07 -32.65
N VAL A 40 -5.14 0.65 -32.39
CA VAL A 40 -5.54 1.19 -31.07
C VAL A 40 -5.45 0.13 -29.96
N PRO A 41 -5.96 -1.11 -30.13
CA PRO A 41 -5.86 -2.14 -29.10
C PRO A 41 -4.42 -2.55 -28.81
N GLU A 42 -3.54 -2.58 -29.83
CA GLU A 42 -2.14 -2.97 -29.68
C GLU A 42 -1.37 -1.95 -28.84
N PHE A 43 -1.47 -0.66 -29.16
CA PHE A 43 -0.83 0.39 -28.35
C PHE A 43 -1.39 0.47 -26.93
N ARG A 44 -2.72 0.28 -26.76
CA ARG A 44 -3.31 0.21 -25.42
C ARG A 44 -2.72 -0.93 -24.59
N SER A 45 -2.73 -2.14 -25.15
CA SER A 45 -2.19 -3.33 -24.47
C SER A 45 -0.70 -3.18 -24.17
N LEU A 46 0.06 -2.60 -25.10
CA LEU A 46 1.49 -2.32 -24.91
C LEU A 46 1.73 -1.32 -23.78
N GLY A 47 0.99 -0.21 -23.76
CA GLY A 47 1.07 0.79 -22.70
C GLY A 47 0.70 0.22 -21.34
N GLU A 48 -0.39 -0.54 -21.24
CA GLU A 48 -0.82 -1.22 -20.01
C GLU A 48 0.20 -2.26 -19.53
N LYS A 49 0.78 -3.05 -20.45
CA LYS A 49 1.81 -4.03 -20.14
C LYS A 49 3.01 -3.39 -19.46
N TYR A 50 3.59 -2.35 -20.05
CA TYR A 50 4.78 -1.70 -19.49
C TYR A 50 4.47 -0.87 -18.24
N PHE A 51 3.26 -0.31 -18.12
CA PHE A 51 2.79 0.30 -16.88
C PHE A 51 2.77 -0.72 -15.73
N ASN A 52 2.17 -1.89 -15.96
CA ASN A 52 2.09 -2.96 -14.96
C ASN A 52 3.48 -3.53 -14.61
N ILE A 53 4.37 -3.67 -15.60
CA ILE A 53 5.77 -4.05 -15.35
C ILE A 53 6.43 -3.03 -14.44
N GLN A 54 6.30 -1.73 -14.74
CA GLN A 54 6.90 -0.68 -13.91
C GLN A 54 6.37 -0.71 -12.48
N LEU A 55 5.05 -0.85 -12.29
CA LEU A 55 4.46 -0.96 -10.95
C LEU A 55 5.00 -2.17 -10.18
N ARG A 56 5.07 -3.34 -10.82
CA ARG A 56 5.62 -4.55 -10.19
C ARG A 56 7.08 -4.39 -9.82
N THR A 57 7.89 -3.77 -10.69
CA THR A 57 9.31 -3.52 -10.40
C THR A 57 9.47 -2.62 -9.18
N GLN A 58 8.71 -1.52 -9.09
CA GLN A 58 8.77 -0.63 -7.92
C GLN A 58 8.28 -1.32 -6.65
N SER A 59 7.17 -2.06 -6.74
CA SER A 59 6.63 -2.85 -5.64
C SER A 59 7.66 -3.86 -5.11
N ASN A 60 8.30 -4.61 -6.00
CA ASN A 60 9.30 -5.60 -5.61
C ASN A 60 10.51 -4.94 -4.96
N SER A 61 11.00 -3.82 -5.51
CA SER A 61 12.13 -3.09 -4.95
C SER A 61 11.85 -2.58 -3.53
N LEU A 62 10.65 -2.03 -3.28
CA LEU A 62 10.25 -1.61 -1.93
C LEU A 62 10.21 -2.79 -0.95
N ILE A 63 9.64 -3.92 -1.37
CA ILE A 63 9.58 -5.14 -0.55
C ILE A 63 10.97 -5.72 -0.29
N GLU A 64 11.85 -5.75 -1.29
CA GLU A 64 13.25 -6.19 -1.15
C GLU A 64 14.00 -5.32 -0.14
N THR A 65 13.76 -4.01 -0.17
CA THR A 65 14.34 -3.06 0.79
C THR A 65 13.90 -3.42 2.22
N ILE A 66 12.62 -3.69 2.46
CA ILE A 66 12.14 -4.15 3.79
C ILE A 66 12.73 -5.52 4.15
N ASN A 67 12.79 -6.45 3.20
CA ASN A 67 13.30 -7.79 3.45
C ASN A 67 14.79 -7.80 3.82
N SER A 68 15.56 -6.79 3.40
CA SER A 68 16.97 -6.65 3.78
C SER A 68 17.19 -6.50 5.29
N LEU A 69 16.14 -6.08 6.03
CA LEU A 69 16.16 -6.00 7.49
C LEU A 69 16.21 -7.38 8.18
N ASN A 70 15.80 -8.44 7.46
CA ASN A 70 15.54 -9.77 8.00
C ASN A 70 14.53 -9.78 9.17
N GLY A 71 13.59 -8.82 9.17
CA GLY A 71 12.53 -8.69 10.17
C GLY A 71 12.78 -7.59 11.20
N PHE A 72 11.75 -7.28 11.97
CA PHE A 72 11.70 -6.13 12.89
C PHE A 72 12.12 -6.45 14.33
N HIS A 73 12.58 -7.68 14.59
CA HIS A 73 13.06 -8.12 15.90
C HIS A 73 14.30 -7.34 16.36
N ASP A 74 14.59 -7.39 17.65
CA ASP A 74 15.77 -6.80 18.29
C ASP A 74 15.82 -5.27 18.13
N ALA A 75 14.68 -4.60 18.02
CA ALA A 75 14.61 -3.15 17.83
C ALA A 75 15.14 -2.34 19.02
N THR A 76 15.47 -3.00 20.14
CA THR A 76 16.17 -2.41 21.30
C THR A 76 17.68 -2.27 21.08
N LEU A 77 18.27 -3.04 20.16
CA LEU A 77 19.68 -2.91 19.82
C LEU A 77 19.89 -1.68 18.94
N GLU A 78 20.75 -0.74 19.36
CA GLU A 78 21.02 0.52 18.66
C GLU A 78 21.31 0.32 17.16
N ASN A 79 22.20 -0.61 16.81
CA ASN A 79 22.52 -0.92 15.41
C ASN A 79 21.30 -1.40 14.60
N LYS A 80 20.39 -2.16 15.23
CA LYS A 80 19.19 -2.68 14.56
C LYS A 80 18.13 -1.60 14.44
N TYR A 81 17.96 -0.79 15.49
CA TYR A 81 17.09 0.38 15.47
C TYR A 81 17.48 1.32 14.32
N ASP A 82 18.74 1.73 14.24
CA ASP A 82 19.25 2.62 13.19
C ASP A 82 19.09 2.02 11.78
N LEU A 83 19.26 0.71 11.66
CA LEU A 83 19.07 -0.01 10.40
C LEU A 83 17.59 0.01 9.98
N ILE A 84 16.65 -0.24 10.90
CA ILE A 84 15.21 -0.16 10.60
C ILE A 84 14.84 1.29 10.27
N GLU A 85 15.30 2.27 11.06
CA GLU A 85 15.01 3.69 10.86
C GLU A 85 15.48 4.18 9.49
N SER A 86 16.74 3.91 9.14
CA SER A 86 17.31 4.29 7.84
C SER A 86 16.57 3.64 6.67
N THR A 87 16.19 2.37 6.82
CA THR A 87 15.40 1.63 5.82
C THR A 87 13.99 2.21 5.64
N MET A 88 13.30 2.52 6.74
CA MET A 88 11.97 3.14 6.69
C MET A 88 12.04 4.53 6.04
N ASN A 89 13.06 5.32 6.36
CA ASN A 89 13.32 6.61 5.71
C ASN A 89 13.60 6.45 4.20
N GLN A 90 14.36 5.43 3.80
CA GLN A 90 14.61 5.12 2.38
C GLN A 90 13.32 4.77 1.63
N ILE A 91 12.41 4.03 2.26
CA ILE A 91 11.10 3.69 1.70
C ILE A 91 10.24 4.95 1.51
N VAL A 92 10.14 5.78 2.55
CA VAL A 92 9.41 7.06 2.49
C VAL A 92 9.99 7.94 1.39
N TYR A 93 11.31 8.05 1.30
CA TYR A 93 11.98 8.80 0.23
C TYR A 93 11.61 8.26 -1.16
N SER A 94 11.69 6.94 -1.35
CA SER A 94 11.37 6.30 -2.63
C SER A 94 9.92 6.57 -3.06
N LEU A 95 8.96 6.41 -2.15
CA LEU A 95 7.55 6.71 -2.41
C LEU A 95 7.31 8.18 -2.76
N ASN A 96 7.97 9.10 -2.07
CA ASN A 96 7.91 10.53 -2.38
C ASN A 96 8.48 10.85 -3.77
N GLN A 97 9.61 10.26 -4.15
CA GLN A 97 10.19 10.45 -5.49
C GLN A 97 9.27 9.90 -6.59
N LEU A 98 8.72 8.70 -6.40
CA LEU A 98 7.77 8.12 -7.35
C LEU A 98 6.54 9.00 -7.50
N SER A 99 5.96 9.47 -6.39
CA SER A 99 4.81 10.39 -6.39
C SER A 99 5.12 11.68 -7.15
N LYS A 100 6.28 12.30 -6.88
CA LYS A 100 6.72 13.53 -7.54
C LYS A 100 6.89 13.37 -9.05
N ILE A 101 7.38 12.21 -9.52
CA ILE A 101 7.60 11.94 -10.94
C ILE A 101 6.30 11.52 -11.64
N TRP A 102 5.43 10.77 -10.96
CA TRP A 102 4.26 10.13 -11.59
C TRP A 102 3.03 11.02 -11.60
N LYS A 103 2.78 11.80 -10.54
CA LYS A 103 1.61 12.70 -10.47
C LYS A 103 1.54 13.71 -11.63
N PRO A 104 2.63 14.35 -12.08
CA PRO A 104 2.56 15.33 -13.16
C PRO A 104 2.29 14.73 -14.55
N ILE A 105 2.58 13.43 -14.74
CA ILE A 105 2.52 12.80 -16.07
C ILE A 105 1.31 11.90 -16.23
N LEU A 106 0.77 11.32 -15.16
CA LEU A 106 -0.37 10.39 -15.23
C LEU A 106 -1.69 11.14 -14.99
N PRO A 107 -2.81 10.62 -15.53
CA PRO A 107 -4.14 11.03 -15.07
C PRO A 107 -4.26 10.86 -13.54
N SER A 108 -4.90 11.81 -12.87
CA SER A 108 -4.97 11.87 -11.40
C SER A 108 -5.38 10.56 -10.73
N HIS A 109 -6.46 9.93 -11.21
CA HIS A 109 -6.94 8.66 -10.66
C HIS A 109 -5.89 7.54 -10.78
N LEU A 110 -5.13 7.53 -11.88
CA LEU A 110 -4.12 6.51 -12.15
C LEU A 110 -2.87 6.76 -11.30
N ALA A 111 -2.50 8.02 -11.09
CA ALA A 111 -1.42 8.41 -10.18
C ALA A 111 -1.74 8.00 -8.74
N LEU A 112 -2.92 8.38 -8.23
CA LEU A 112 -3.35 8.02 -6.87
C LEU A 112 -3.45 6.51 -6.69
N LYS A 113 -4.05 5.80 -7.66
CA LYS A 113 -4.09 4.33 -7.63
C LYS A 113 -2.70 3.72 -7.61
N SER A 114 -1.78 4.20 -8.44
CA SER A 114 -0.42 3.68 -8.52
C SER A 114 0.35 3.87 -7.22
N ILE A 115 0.35 5.10 -6.67
CA ILE A 115 1.07 5.43 -5.44
C ILE A 115 0.40 4.76 -4.23
N GLY A 116 -0.93 4.75 -4.18
CA GLY A 116 -1.70 4.10 -3.13
C GLY A 116 -1.45 2.60 -3.06
N MET A 117 -1.39 1.90 -4.21
CA MET A 117 -1.04 0.48 -4.25
C MET A 117 0.37 0.20 -3.73
N LEU A 118 1.35 1.05 -4.04
CA LEU A 118 2.72 0.90 -3.52
C LEU A 118 2.77 1.14 -2.02
N LEU A 119 2.09 2.17 -1.51
CA LEU A 119 1.99 2.45 -0.09
C LEU A 119 1.29 1.31 0.67
N ASP A 120 0.19 0.79 0.12
CA ASP A 120 -0.55 -0.34 0.69
C ASP A 120 0.34 -1.59 0.77
N THR A 121 1.12 -1.85 -0.28
CA THR A 121 2.06 -2.98 -0.31
C THR A 121 3.10 -2.89 0.81
N VAL A 122 3.65 -1.70 1.05
CA VAL A 122 4.58 -1.45 2.16
C VAL A 122 3.87 -1.62 3.50
N ALA A 123 2.68 -1.02 3.68
CA ALA A 123 1.90 -1.09 4.91
C ALA A 123 1.57 -2.53 5.30
N VAL A 124 1.08 -3.33 4.34
CA VAL A 124 0.80 -4.77 4.52
C VAL A 124 2.06 -5.51 4.93
N ARG A 125 3.22 -5.18 4.35
CA ARG A 125 4.47 -5.83 4.72
C ARG A 125 4.89 -5.48 6.14
N CYS A 126 4.81 -4.21 6.55
CA CYS A 126 5.12 -3.78 7.92
C CYS A 126 4.16 -4.42 8.94
N ILE A 127 2.86 -4.50 8.64
CA ILE A 127 1.87 -5.25 9.42
C ILE A 127 2.36 -6.68 9.65
N GLN A 128 2.76 -7.38 8.59
CA GLN A 128 3.23 -8.76 8.67
C GLN A 128 4.51 -8.91 9.48
N GLU A 129 5.45 -7.98 9.39
CA GLU A 129 6.70 -8.06 10.17
C GLU A 129 6.45 -7.90 11.67
N ILE A 130 5.56 -6.99 12.08
CA ILE A 130 5.17 -6.85 13.49
C ILE A 130 4.38 -8.09 13.96
N GLN A 131 3.45 -8.60 13.14
CA GLN A 131 2.65 -9.80 13.47
C GLN A 131 3.47 -11.09 13.62
N LYS A 132 4.70 -11.13 13.10
CA LYS A 132 5.62 -12.27 13.23
C LYS A 132 6.40 -12.27 14.54
N LEU A 133 6.41 -11.15 15.26
CA LEU A 133 7.11 -11.04 16.53
C LEU A 133 6.35 -11.85 17.59
N GLY A 134 7.08 -12.72 18.28
CA GLY A 134 6.49 -13.65 19.25
C GLY A 134 6.42 -13.11 20.68
N ASP A 135 7.45 -12.37 21.09
CA ASP A 135 7.58 -11.75 22.41
C ASP A 135 8.21 -10.37 22.17
N ILE A 136 7.57 -9.33 22.69
CA ILE A 136 7.93 -7.92 22.49
C ILE A 136 8.00 -7.30 23.88
N SER A 137 9.21 -6.88 24.28
CA SER A 137 9.37 -6.14 25.53
C SER A 137 8.71 -4.76 25.45
N GLU A 138 8.39 -4.15 26.59
CA GLU A 138 7.80 -2.80 26.63
C GLU A 138 8.68 -1.77 25.89
N GLU A 139 10.00 -1.83 26.09
CA GLU A 139 10.97 -0.97 25.40
C GLU A 139 10.98 -1.22 23.88
N GLU A 140 10.95 -2.49 23.46
CA GLU A 140 10.89 -2.86 22.04
C GLU A 140 9.58 -2.39 21.39
N SER A 141 8.46 -2.50 22.10
CA SER A 141 7.15 -2.01 21.64
C SER A 141 7.21 -0.52 21.34
N HIS A 142 7.86 0.25 22.22
CA HIS A 142 8.04 1.69 22.05
C HIS A 142 8.94 2.06 20.86
N HIS A 143 10.02 1.30 20.65
CA HIS A 143 10.88 1.48 19.48
C HIS A 143 10.14 1.14 18.19
N LEU A 144 9.41 0.02 18.16
CA LEU A 144 8.61 -0.41 17.01
C LEU A 144 7.52 0.61 16.67
N TYR A 145 6.87 1.18 17.68
CA TYR A 145 5.92 2.29 17.50
C TYR A 145 6.58 3.46 16.78
N LYS A 146 7.68 4.00 17.32
CA LYS A 146 8.41 5.12 16.71
C LYS A 146 8.84 4.83 15.28
N LEU A 147 9.49 3.68 15.05
CA LEU A 147 9.98 3.27 13.73
C LEU A 147 8.83 3.14 12.72
N SER A 148 7.69 2.61 13.16
CA SER A 148 6.52 2.45 12.29
C SER A 148 5.83 3.79 11.99
N THR A 149 5.85 4.75 12.93
CA THR A 149 5.31 6.09 12.67
C THR A 149 6.05 6.85 11.55
N ILE A 150 7.26 6.45 11.18
CA ILE A 150 7.98 7.07 10.03
C ILE A 150 7.15 6.95 8.75
N LEU A 151 6.49 5.81 8.52
CA LEU A 151 5.72 5.58 7.30
C LEU A 151 4.44 6.42 7.25
N THR A 152 3.87 6.82 8.39
CA THR A 152 2.61 7.59 8.45
C THR A 152 2.75 8.97 7.83
N SER A 153 3.97 9.51 7.75
CA SER A 153 4.29 10.71 6.98
C SER A 153 3.88 10.62 5.49
N CYS A 154 3.63 9.42 4.96
CA CYS A 154 3.17 9.21 3.59
C CYS A 154 1.68 9.54 3.36
N ASP A 155 0.88 9.88 4.39
CA ASP A 155 -0.51 10.34 4.24
C ASP A 155 -0.63 11.45 3.18
N GLN A 156 0.31 12.39 3.19
CA GLN A 156 0.36 13.52 2.27
C GLN A 156 0.54 13.11 0.80
N LEU A 157 1.03 11.89 0.51
CA LEU A 157 1.14 11.39 -0.85
C LEU A 157 -0.23 11.23 -1.51
N MET A 158 -1.28 11.08 -0.71
CA MET A 158 -2.66 10.92 -1.17
C MET A 158 -3.43 12.24 -1.22
N ASN A 159 -2.78 13.37 -0.94
CA ASN A 159 -3.39 14.68 -1.10
C ASN A 159 -3.68 14.98 -2.59
N TYR A 160 -4.92 15.37 -2.86
CA TYR A 160 -5.43 15.68 -4.20
C TYR A 160 -6.55 16.73 -4.16
N ASP A 161 -6.37 17.85 -4.86
CA ASP A 161 -7.39 18.86 -5.21
C ASP A 161 -8.47 19.16 -4.15
N GLY A 162 -8.07 19.33 -2.89
CA GLY A 162 -8.98 19.69 -1.79
C GLY A 162 -9.93 18.58 -1.35
N ALA A 163 -9.78 17.36 -1.86
CA ALA A 163 -10.47 16.18 -1.36
C ALA A 163 -10.00 15.86 0.07
N ASN A 164 -10.90 15.25 0.85
CA ASN A 164 -10.53 14.76 2.17
C ASN A 164 -9.51 13.63 2.02
N ILE A 165 -8.32 13.82 2.58
CA ILE A 165 -7.21 12.86 2.50
C ILE A 165 -7.61 11.49 3.04
N GLN A 166 -8.44 11.43 4.09
CA GLN A 166 -8.88 10.17 4.68
C GLN A 166 -9.76 9.36 3.72
N ASP A 167 -10.64 10.01 2.96
CA ASP A 167 -11.46 9.35 1.95
C ASP A 167 -10.60 8.82 0.80
N VAL A 168 -9.56 9.57 0.41
CA VAL A 168 -8.62 9.14 -0.64
C VAL A 168 -7.77 7.96 -0.15
N LEU A 169 -7.25 8.01 1.08
CA LEU A 169 -6.52 6.90 1.69
C LEU A 169 -7.39 5.64 1.75
N ALA A 170 -8.64 5.75 2.22
CA ALA A 170 -9.57 4.64 2.26
C ALA A 170 -9.87 4.05 0.87
N ALA A 171 -9.91 4.87 -0.17
CA ALA A 171 -10.20 4.43 -1.53
C ALA A 171 -9.02 3.73 -2.22
N TYR A 172 -7.77 4.13 -1.93
CA TYR A 172 -6.59 3.70 -2.68
C TYR A 172 -5.56 2.92 -1.85
N VAL A 173 -5.68 2.91 -0.53
CA VAL A 173 -4.76 2.25 0.41
C VAL A 173 -5.57 1.41 1.43
N PRO A 174 -6.15 0.27 1.00
CA PRO A 174 -7.15 -0.47 1.79
C PRO A 174 -6.70 -0.87 3.21
N HIS A 175 -5.41 -1.17 3.41
CA HIS A 175 -4.87 -1.62 4.70
C HIS A 175 -4.29 -0.48 5.54
N TRP A 176 -4.46 0.77 5.13
CA TRP A 176 -3.86 1.91 5.82
C TRP A 176 -4.44 2.14 7.21
N SER A 177 -5.77 2.04 7.36
CA SER A 177 -6.41 2.16 8.67
C SER A 177 -5.90 1.08 9.62
N LYS A 178 -5.82 -0.17 9.14
CA LYS A 178 -5.28 -1.30 9.88
C LYS A 178 -3.84 -1.10 10.31
N TYR A 179 -3.01 -0.54 9.43
CA TYR A 179 -1.62 -0.23 9.77
C TYR A 179 -1.54 0.76 10.94
N HIS A 180 -2.28 1.87 10.87
CA HIS A 180 -2.34 2.86 11.96
C HIS A 180 -2.82 2.24 13.26
N LYS A 181 -3.93 1.49 13.25
CA LYS A 181 -4.44 0.85 14.47
C LYS A 181 -3.45 -0.18 15.02
N GLN A 182 -2.75 -0.92 14.17
CA GLN A 182 -1.73 -1.87 14.63
C GLN A 182 -0.56 -1.19 15.31
N ILE A 183 -0.11 -0.04 14.79
CA ILE A 183 0.93 0.76 15.44
C ILE A 183 0.43 1.26 16.80
N GLU A 184 -0.80 1.79 16.86
CA GLU A 184 -1.39 2.24 18.12
C GLU A 184 -1.45 1.13 19.18
N LEU A 185 -1.77 -0.12 18.79
CA LEU A 185 -1.80 -1.26 19.71
C LEU A 185 -0.46 -1.50 20.45
N LEU A 186 0.68 -1.06 19.90
CA LEU A 186 1.99 -1.19 20.55
C LEU A 186 2.13 -0.31 21.80
N GLU A 187 1.37 0.79 21.90
CA GLU A 187 1.45 1.75 22.99
C GLU A 187 0.25 1.69 23.95
N LEU A 188 -0.81 0.97 23.57
CA LEU A 188 -2.03 0.89 24.38
C LEU A 188 -1.88 -0.08 25.54
N SER A 189 -2.51 0.26 26.67
CA SER A 189 -2.71 -0.67 27.77
C SER A 189 -3.68 -1.78 27.37
N PHE A 190 -3.57 -2.94 28.05
CA PHE A 190 -4.47 -4.06 27.75
C PHE A 190 -5.96 -3.71 27.98
N ALA A 191 -6.25 -2.84 28.94
CA ALA A 191 -7.61 -2.37 29.20
C ALA A 191 -8.17 -1.58 28.01
N GLU A 192 -7.38 -0.65 27.45
CA GLU A 192 -7.76 0.14 26.28
C GLU A 192 -7.94 -0.73 25.03
N ILE A 193 -7.06 -1.72 24.82
CA ILE A 193 -7.21 -2.67 23.71
C ILE A 193 -8.56 -3.40 23.80
N MET A 194 -8.93 -3.87 25.00
CA MET A 194 -10.20 -4.56 25.21
C MET A 194 -11.41 -3.63 25.08
N GLU A 195 -11.30 -2.36 25.47
CA GLU A 195 -12.34 -1.36 25.23
C GLU A 195 -12.55 -1.11 23.73
N ARG A 196 -11.46 -0.90 22.97
CA ARG A 196 -11.50 -0.72 21.52
C ARG A 196 -12.05 -1.95 20.80
N PHE A 197 -11.70 -3.15 21.27
CA PHE A 197 -12.28 -4.40 20.79
C PHE A 197 -13.80 -4.45 21.02
N ARG A 198 -14.26 -4.19 22.25
CA ARG A 198 -15.70 -4.25 22.61
C ARG A 198 -16.54 -3.17 21.92
N THR A 199 -15.93 -2.05 21.54
CA THR A 199 -16.59 -0.96 20.82
C THR A 199 -16.53 -1.10 19.30
N GLY A 200 -15.98 -2.21 18.76
CA GLY A 200 -15.90 -2.48 17.32
C GLY A 200 -14.83 -1.67 16.58
N GLN A 201 -13.93 -0.98 17.29
CA GLN A 201 -12.90 -0.17 16.65
C GLN A 201 -11.79 -1.02 15.99
N LEU A 202 -11.72 -2.32 16.32
CA LEU A 202 -10.71 -3.26 15.85
C LEU A 202 -11.26 -4.31 14.85
N ASP A 203 -12.41 -4.06 14.22
CA ASP A 203 -13.09 -5.01 13.32
C ASP A 203 -12.29 -5.40 12.06
N GLU A 204 -11.27 -4.63 11.69
CA GLU A 204 -10.37 -4.92 10.58
C GLU A 204 -9.31 -6.00 10.89
N PHE A 205 -9.17 -6.37 12.16
CA PHE A 205 -8.31 -7.45 12.60
C PHE A 205 -9.08 -8.75 12.64
N LYS A 206 -8.46 -9.81 12.14
CA LYS A 206 -8.91 -11.17 12.44
C LYS A 206 -8.66 -11.46 13.92
N PRO A 207 -9.46 -12.35 14.54
CA PRO A 207 -9.25 -12.75 15.93
C PRO A 207 -7.81 -13.19 16.18
N SER A 208 -7.26 -14.01 15.27
CA SER A 208 -5.89 -14.52 15.36
C SER A 208 -4.83 -13.42 15.32
N GLU A 209 -5.04 -12.35 14.54
CA GLU A 209 -4.08 -11.24 14.46
C GLU A 209 -4.09 -10.42 15.75
N LEU A 210 -5.26 -10.19 16.34
CA LEU A 210 -5.38 -9.48 17.61
C LEU A 210 -4.83 -10.33 18.77
N GLU A 211 -5.13 -11.63 18.80
CA GLU A 211 -4.57 -12.56 19.78
C GLU A 211 -3.04 -12.63 19.69
N ASN A 212 -2.47 -12.66 18.48
CA ASN A 212 -1.02 -12.70 18.29
C ASN A 212 -0.34 -11.45 18.85
N ILE A 213 -0.83 -10.25 18.51
CA ILE A 213 -0.28 -9.00 19.06
C ILE A 213 -0.38 -8.96 20.59
N ILE A 214 -1.54 -9.33 21.15
CA ILE A 214 -1.73 -9.31 22.62
C ILE A 214 -0.78 -10.30 23.29
N ARG A 215 -0.57 -11.48 22.70
CA ARG A 215 0.40 -12.46 23.22
C ARG A 215 1.83 -11.97 23.14
N ALA A 216 2.15 -11.18 22.11
CA ALA A 216 3.48 -10.62 21.91
C ALA A 216 3.80 -9.50 22.89
N ILE A 217 2.86 -8.60 23.19
CA ILE A 217 3.13 -7.40 24.02
C ILE A 217 2.89 -7.67 25.53
N PHE A 218 1.97 -8.57 25.89
CA PHE A 218 1.59 -8.78 27.28
C PHE A 218 2.00 -10.14 27.82
N ALA A 219 2.56 -10.14 29.04
CA ALA A 219 2.93 -11.33 29.78
C ALA A 219 1.76 -12.31 30.00
N ASP A 220 2.08 -13.59 30.17
CA ASP A 220 1.08 -14.62 30.41
C ASP A 220 0.45 -14.47 31.80
N THR A 221 -0.84 -14.14 31.82
CA THR A 221 -1.63 -13.96 33.04
C THR A 221 -3.01 -14.57 32.87
N ALA A 222 -3.65 -14.95 33.97
CA ALA A 222 -5.04 -15.44 33.94
C ALA A 222 -6.01 -14.41 33.32
N LEU A 223 -5.74 -13.11 33.51
CA LEU A 223 -6.51 -12.03 32.88
C LEU A 223 -6.35 -12.05 31.36
N ARG A 224 -5.12 -12.25 30.86
CA ARG A 224 -4.84 -12.40 29.42
C ARG A 224 -5.58 -13.57 28.82
N THR A 225 -5.49 -14.75 29.43
CA THR A 225 -6.19 -15.95 28.94
C THR A 225 -7.70 -15.73 28.85
N LYS A 226 -8.31 -15.15 29.89
CA LYS A 226 -9.75 -14.85 29.90
C LYS A 226 -10.18 -13.87 28.79
N ASN A 227 -9.42 -12.79 28.59
CA ASN A 227 -9.73 -11.79 27.58
C ASN A 227 -9.48 -12.32 26.15
N LEU A 228 -8.45 -13.13 25.95
CA LEU A 228 -8.22 -13.82 24.67
C LEU A 228 -9.38 -14.76 24.33
N GLU A 229 -9.91 -15.50 25.31
CA GLU A 229 -11.11 -16.30 25.10
C GLU A 229 -12.35 -15.47 24.72
N GLU A 230 -12.49 -14.26 25.28
CA GLU A 230 -13.55 -13.32 24.89
C GLU A 230 -13.44 -12.95 23.41
N ILE A 231 -12.22 -12.58 22.96
CA ILE A 231 -11.93 -12.26 21.56
C ILE A 231 -12.28 -13.44 20.66
N SER A 232 -11.80 -14.66 20.97
CA SER A 232 -12.06 -15.84 20.13
C SER A 232 -13.55 -16.18 20.04
N ARG A 233 -14.33 -15.94 21.10
CA ARG A 233 -15.76 -16.26 21.15
C ARG A 233 -16.61 -15.29 20.33
N THR A 234 -16.38 -13.99 20.44
CA THR A 234 -17.20 -12.96 19.78
C THR A 234 -17.23 -13.14 18.26
N TYR A 235 -16.12 -13.51 17.65
CA TYR A 235 -16.05 -13.71 16.19
C TYR A 235 -16.62 -15.05 15.70
N ARG A 236 -16.79 -16.06 16.57
CA ARG A 236 -17.48 -17.32 16.20
C ARG A 236 -18.98 -17.14 15.99
N TYR A 237 -19.57 -16.04 16.49
CA TYR A 237 -21.00 -15.75 16.35
C TYR A 237 -21.31 -14.77 15.21
N GLN A 238 -20.29 -14.30 14.47
CA GLN A 238 -20.44 -13.34 13.35
C GLN A 238 -20.21 -13.97 11.96
N THR A 239 -19.74 -15.22 11.88
CA THR A 239 -19.67 -16.05 10.66
C THR A 239 -20.83 -17.02 10.57
#